data_AF-A0A0A9HQY6-F1
#
_entry.id   AF-A0A0A9HQY6-F1
#
_cell.length_a   1.000
_cell.length_b   1.000
_cell.length_c   1.000
_cell.angle_alpha   90.00
_cell.angle_beta   90.00
_cell.angle_gamma   90.00
#
_symmetry.space_group_name_H-M   'P 1'
#
loop_
_entity.id
_entity.type
_entity.pdbx_description
1 polymer ?
#
loop_
_entity_poly.entity_id
_entity_poly.type
_entity_poly.pdbx_seq_one_letter_code
_entity_poly.pdbx_strand_id
1 'polypeptide(L)'
;MWMHIDDANYTKASVGIAVSDSPTGPFTYLYSKRPHDCESRDMTIFKDDDGKAYLIYSSEDNSELHIGPLTDDYLDVTNVMRRLLITQHREAPALFKHEGTYYMVTSGCTGWAPNTALAHAATSVMGPWETLGNPCVGGNEVFRSTTFFSQSTFVLPVPGLPGSFIFMADRWNPSDLRDSRYVWLPLTIGGVPDEAADYSFMFPLWSRVSIYWHKQWRLPEGWRDS
;
A
#
# COMPACT_ATOMS: atom_id res chain seq x y z
N MET A 1 -13.32 -9.41 -5.31
CA MET A 1 -11.97 -9.65 -4.76
C MET A 1 -10.99 -9.64 -5.90
N TRP A 2 -9.94 -8.85 -5.77
CA TRP A 2 -8.76 -8.92 -6.65
C TRP A 2 -7.61 -9.52 -5.86
N MET A 3 -6.75 -10.30 -6.52
CA MET A 3 -5.63 -10.99 -5.88
C MET A 3 -4.47 -11.17 -6.86
N HIS A 4 -3.25 -11.25 -6.34
CA HIS A 4 -2.10 -11.70 -7.11
C HIS A 4 -2.22 -13.21 -7.39
N ILE A 5 -2.07 -13.60 -8.65
CA ILE A 5 -2.05 -14.97 -9.14
C ILE A 5 -0.72 -15.23 -9.81
N ASP A 6 -0.02 -16.24 -9.32
CA ASP A 6 1.26 -16.63 -9.88
C ASP A 6 1.44 -18.15 -10.03
N ASP A 7 2.53 -18.53 -10.68
CA ASP A 7 3.10 -19.86 -10.58
C ASP A 7 4.20 -19.90 -9.49
N ALA A 8 4.73 -21.09 -9.21
CA ALA A 8 5.72 -21.27 -8.14
C ALA A 8 7.04 -20.50 -8.36
N ASN A 9 7.32 -20.06 -9.59
CA ASN A 9 8.54 -19.33 -9.96
C ASN A 9 8.28 -17.84 -10.18
N TYR A 10 7.07 -17.35 -9.89
CA TYR A 10 6.67 -15.97 -10.05
C TYR A 10 6.72 -15.44 -11.51
N THR A 11 6.57 -16.33 -12.49
CA THR A 11 6.65 -15.98 -13.93
C THR A 11 5.31 -15.69 -14.58
N LYS A 12 4.20 -16.11 -13.97
CA LYS A 12 2.85 -15.83 -14.49
C LYS A 12 2.48 -14.37 -14.25
N ALA A 13 2.82 -13.83 -13.08
CA ALA A 13 2.68 -12.42 -12.69
C ALA A 13 1.36 -11.79 -13.18
N SER A 14 0.23 -12.31 -12.68
CA SER A 14 -1.11 -11.93 -13.12
C SER A 14 -1.99 -11.46 -11.96
N VAL A 15 -3.03 -10.71 -12.26
CA VAL A 15 -4.16 -10.52 -11.34
C VAL A 15 -5.16 -11.66 -11.48
N GLY A 16 -5.94 -11.92 -10.43
CA GLY A 16 -7.10 -12.79 -10.42
C GLY A 16 -8.32 -12.06 -9.89
N ILE A 17 -9.48 -12.33 -10.48
CA ILE A 17 -10.75 -11.70 -10.12
C ILE A 17 -11.74 -12.78 -9.65
N ALA A 18 -12.38 -12.53 -8.52
CA ALA A 18 -13.46 -13.36 -7.99
C ALA A 18 -14.59 -12.51 -7.41
N VAL A 19 -15.82 -12.99 -7.52
CA VAL A 19 -17.05 -12.30 -7.09
C VAL A 19 -17.83 -13.12 -6.07
N SER A 20 -18.62 -12.46 -5.24
CA SER A 20 -19.47 -13.10 -4.23
C SER A 20 -20.61 -12.15 -3.89
N ASP A 21 -21.79 -12.73 -3.60
CA ASP A 21 -22.93 -11.98 -3.06
C ASP A 21 -22.81 -11.73 -1.54
N SER A 22 -21.82 -12.36 -0.88
CA SER A 22 -21.50 -12.18 0.54
C SER A 22 -20.05 -11.72 0.74
N PRO A 23 -19.77 -10.77 1.64
CA PRO A 23 -18.40 -10.35 1.97
C PRO A 23 -17.50 -11.51 2.45
N THR A 24 -18.09 -12.55 3.06
CA THR A 24 -17.38 -13.73 3.57
C THR A 24 -17.33 -14.89 2.58
N GLY A 25 -17.87 -14.71 1.37
CA GLY A 25 -17.93 -15.76 0.36
C GLY A 25 -19.15 -16.69 0.48
N PRO A 26 -19.15 -17.81 -0.26
CA PRO A 26 -18.07 -18.29 -1.11
C PRO A 26 -17.83 -17.39 -2.33
N PHE A 27 -16.56 -17.19 -2.70
CA PHE A 27 -16.20 -16.45 -3.90
C PHE A 27 -16.17 -17.36 -5.13
N THR A 28 -16.82 -16.95 -6.21
CA THR A 28 -16.72 -17.56 -7.53
C THR A 28 -15.57 -16.90 -8.29
N TYR A 29 -14.54 -17.68 -8.59
CA TYR A 29 -13.41 -17.23 -9.40
C TYR A 29 -13.84 -17.05 -10.86
N LEU A 30 -13.49 -15.91 -11.46
CA LEU A 30 -13.84 -15.58 -12.83
C LEU A 30 -12.68 -15.92 -13.78
N TYR A 31 -11.54 -15.27 -13.61
CA TYR A 31 -10.36 -15.45 -14.46
C TYR A 31 -9.11 -14.81 -13.83
N SER A 32 -7.96 -15.07 -14.46
CA SER A 32 -6.70 -14.36 -14.22
C SER A 32 -6.11 -13.85 -15.52
N LYS A 33 -5.48 -12.68 -15.49
CA LYS A 33 -4.75 -12.13 -16.64
C LYS A 33 -3.64 -11.16 -16.20
N ARG A 34 -2.78 -10.80 -17.14
CA ARG A 34 -1.86 -9.66 -17.01
C ARG A 34 -2.63 -8.36 -17.28
N PRO A 35 -2.74 -7.43 -16.29
CA PRO A 35 -3.45 -6.18 -16.50
C PRO A 35 -2.65 -5.25 -17.42
N HIS A 36 -3.32 -4.62 -18.38
CA HIS A 36 -2.69 -3.74 -19.39
C HIS A 36 -1.57 -4.42 -20.19
N ASP A 37 -1.63 -5.74 -20.37
CA ASP A 37 -0.56 -6.58 -20.96
C ASP A 37 0.81 -6.50 -20.23
N CYS A 38 0.81 -6.00 -18.98
CA CYS A 38 1.98 -5.88 -18.12
C CYS A 38 1.98 -6.95 -17.02
N GLU A 39 3.16 -7.23 -16.46
CA GLU A 39 3.30 -8.07 -15.27
C GLU A 39 2.58 -7.44 -14.06
N SER A 40 1.98 -8.26 -13.21
CA SER A 40 1.44 -7.85 -11.92
C SER A 40 1.83 -8.84 -10.85
N ARG A 41 2.60 -8.38 -9.86
CA ARG A 41 2.93 -9.14 -8.64
C ARG A 41 2.21 -8.53 -7.45
N ASP A 42 2.96 -8.05 -6.45
CA ASP A 42 2.42 -7.32 -5.32
C ASP A 42 1.44 -6.24 -5.79
N MET A 43 0.25 -6.22 -5.21
CA MET A 43 -0.84 -5.37 -5.69
C MET A 43 -1.79 -4.97 -4.58
N THR A 44 -2.52 -3.88 -4.82
CA THR A 44 -3.64 -3.45 -3.99
C THR A 44 -4.72 -2.81 -4.86
N ILE A 45 -5.93 -2.66 -4.28
CA ILE A 45 -7.03 -1.91 -4.88
C ILE A 45 -7.33 -0.70 -3.99
N PHE A 46 -7.57 0.45 -4.60
CA PHE A 46 -8.07 1.63 -3.91
C PHE A 46 -9.38 2.08 -4.54
N LYS A 47 -10.42 2.30 -3.73
CA LYS A 47 -11.69 2.89 -4.17
C LYS A 47 -11.78 4.31 -3.63
N ASP A 48 -11.91 5.26 -4.54
CA ASP A 48 -11.98 6.68 -4.24
C ASP A 48 -13.42 7.12 -3.90
N ASP A 49 -13.56 8.32 -3.36
CA ASP A 49 -14.82 8.88 -2.89
C ASP A 49 -15.82 9.14 -4.03
N ASP A 50 -15.33 9.29 -5.27
CA ASP A 50 -16.15 9.43 -6.48
C ASP A 50 -16.70 8.09 -7.00
N GLY A 51 -16.38 6.99 -6.33
CA GLY A 51 -16.80 5.65 -6.68
C GLY A 51 -15.88 4.95 -7.69
N LYS A 52 -14.86 5.61 -8.25
CA LYS A 52 -13.88 4.93 -9.11
C LYS A 52 -12.94 4.08 -8.27
N ALA A 53 -12.57 2.93 -8.80
CA ALA A 53 -11.57 2.06 -8.21
C ALA A 53 -10.33 2.00 -9.09
N TYR A 54 -9.18 1.76 -8.47
CA TYR A 54 -7.87 1.74 -9.11
C TYR A 54 -7.12 0.48 -8.67
N LEU A 55 -6.45 -0.15 -9.62
CA LEU A 55 -5.46 -1.20 -9.37
C LEU A 55 -4.07 -0.56 -9.31
N ILE A 56 -3.32 -0.88 -8.25
CA ILE A 56 -1.91 -0.51 -8.10
C ILE A 56 -1.11 -1.79 -7.98
N TYR A 57 -0.03 -1.95 -8.75
CA TYR A 57 0.70 -3.21 -8.82
C TYR A 57 2.18 -3.04 -9.21
N SER A 58 3.04 -3.90 -8.66
CA SER A 58 4.44 -4.02 -9.09
C SER A 58 4.53 -4.69 -10.46
N SER A 59 5.30 -4.08 -11.37
CA SER A 59 5.43 -4.46 -12.78
C SER A 59 6.89 -4.34 -13.24
N GLU A 60 7.15 -4.80 -14.48
CA GLU A 60 8.46 -4.75 -15.15
C GLU A 60 9.57 -5.35 -14.26
N ASP A 61 9.46 -6.64 -13.95
CA ASP A 61 10.38 -7.35 -13.04
C ASP A 61 10.53 -6.66 -11.66
N ASN A 62 9.40 -6.17 -11.14
CA ASN A 62 9.30 -5.41 -9.89
C ASN A 62 10.19 -4.15 -9.83
N SER A 63 10.58 -3.60 -10.99
CA SER A 63 11.37 -2.37 -11.04
C SER A 63 10.56 -1.11 -10.70
N GLU A 64 9.24 -1.18 -10.86
CA GLU A 64 8.34 -0.03 -10.73
C GLU A 64 6.90 -0.44 -10.39
N LEU A 65 6.06 0.57 -10.11
CA LEU A 65 4.63 0.38 -9.89
C LEU A 65 3.82 0.91 -11.07
N HIS A 66 2.73 0.25 -11.40
CA HIS A 66 1.72 0.73 -12.33
C HIS A 66 0.42 1.05 -11.57
N ILE A 67 -0.33 2.05 -12.05
CA ILE A 67 -1.67 2.35 -11.59
C ILE A 67 -2.63 2.54 -12.77
N GLY A 68 -3.84 1.97 -12.68
CA GLY A 68 -4.89 2.15 -13.67
C GLY A 68 -6.29 2.08 -13.05
N PRO A 69 -7.28 2.84 -13.57
CA PRO A 69 -8.65 2.71 -13.12
C PRO A 69 -9.25 1.39 -13.56
N LEU A 70 -10.14 0.84 -12.73
CA LEU A 70 -10.99 -0.28 -13.05
C LEU A 70 -12.20 0.15 -13.89
N THR A 71 -12.80 -0.80 -14.59
CA THR A 71 -14.11 -0.66 -15.23
C THR A 71 -15.20 -0.39 -14.19
N ASP A 72 -16.36 0.10 -14.64
CA ASP A 72 -17.46 0.49 -13.73
C ASP A 72 -18.01 -0.68 -12.90
N ASP A 73 -17.89 -1.92 -13.39
CA ASP A 73 -18.25 -3.14 -12.66
C ASP A 73 -17.12 -3.67 -11.76
N TYR A 74 -15.95 -3.03 -11.80
CA TYR A 74 -14.72 -3.39 -11.11
C TYR A 74 -14.17 -4.79 -11.46
N LEU A 75 -14.58 -5.37 -12.58
CA LEU A 75 -14.16 -6.71 -12.99
C LEU A 75 -12.94 -6.68 -13.91
N ASP A 76 -12.58 -5.52 -14.46
CA ASP A 76 -11.40 -5.37 -15.30
C ASP A 76 -10.71 -4.02 -15.09
N VAL A 77 -9.50 -3.85 -15.63
CA VAL A 77 -8.83 -2.57 -15.81
C VAL A 77 -9.33 -1.89 -17.07
N THR A 78 -9.36 -0.56 -17.07
CA THR A 78 -9.52 0.24 -18.29
C THR A 78 -8.24 0.23 -19.12
N ASN A 79 -8.24 0.85 -20.30
CA ASN A 79 -7.05 0.96 -21.15
C ASN A 79 -6.09 2.08 -20.73
N VAL A 80 -6.28 2.69 -19.55
CA VAL A 80 -5.47 3.80 -19.05
C VAL A 80 -4.56 3.30 -17.93
N MET A 81 -3.25 3.51 -18.08
CA MET A 81 -2.25 3.14 -17.08
C MET A 81 -1.20 4.24 -16.95
N ARG A 82 -0.68 4.42 -15.73
CA ARG A 82 0.47 5.26 -15.41
C ARG A 82 1.54 4.45 -14.69
N ARG A 83 2.79 4.68 -15.07
CA ARG A 83 3.99 4.16 -14.41
C ARG A 83 4.39 5.11 -13.29
N LEU A 84 4.70 4.58 -12.12
CA LEU A 84 5.05 5.28 -10.90
C LEU A 84 6.34 4.69 -10.32
N LEU A 85 7.13 5.52 -9.62
CA LEU A 85 8.32 5.06 -8.89
C LEU A 85 9.29 4.24 -9.77
N ILE A 86 9.46 4.68 -11.02
CA ILE A 86 10.25 4.00 -12.06
C ILE A 86 11.66 3.71 -11.54
N THR A 87 12.12 2.47 -11.70
CA THR A 87 13.44 1.95 -11.25
C THR A 87 13.71 2.03 -9.74
N GLN A 88 12.71 2.31 -8.91
CA GLN A 88 12.89 2.39 -7.46
C GLN A 88 12.73 1.03 -6.74
N HIS A 89 12.32 -0.02 -7.46
CA HIS A 89 12.16 -1.38 -6.94
C HIS A 89 11.27 -1.43 -5.68
N ARG A 90 10.06 -0.85 -5.78
CA ARG A 90 9.07 -0.80 -4.70
C ARG A 90 7.99 -1.87 -4.88
N GLU A 91 7.54 -2.41 -3.75
CA GLU A 91 6.52 -3.46 -3.67
C GLU A 91 5.58 -3.22 -2.48
N ALA A 92 4.63 -4.14 -2.26
CA ALA A 92 3.65 -4.12 -1.19
C ALA A 92 2.92 -2.76 -0.98
N PRO A 93 2.29 -2.19 -2.04
CA PRO A 93 1.67 -0.87 -1.96
C PRO A 93 0.46 -0.86 -1.03
N ALA A 94 0.43 0.06 -0.08
CA ALA A 94 -0.70 0.31 0.81
C ALA A 94 -1.17 1.76 0.65
N LEU A 95 -2.20 1.97 -0.19
CA LEU A 95 -2.72 3.29 -0.56
C LEU A 95 -3.89 3.71 0.33
N PHE A 96 -3.90 4.97 0.74
CA PHE A 96 -4.97 5.59 1.52
C PHE A 96 -5.10 7.08 1.18
N LYS A 97 -6.18 7.72 1.65
CA LYS A 97 -6.49 9.12 1.36
C LYS A 97 -6.78 9.88 2.65
N HIS A 98 -6.31 11.13 2.73
CA HIS A 98 -6.62 12.05 3.81
C HIS A 98 -6.74 13.47 3.27
N GLU A 99 -7.85 14.16 3.58
CA GLU A 99 -8.10 15.57 3.20
C GLU A 99 -7.79 15.89 1.73
N GLY A 100 -8.21 15.02 0.81
CA GLY A 100 -8.00 15.19 -0.63
C GLY A 100 -6.60 14.83 -1.13
N THR A 101 -5.67 14.50 -0.24
CA THR A 101 -4.33 14.01 -0.59
C THR A 101 -4.29 12.49 -0.56
N TYR A 102 -3.64 11.89 -1.56
CA TYR A 102 -3.40 10.46 -1.63
C TYR A 102 -2.02 10.16 -1.05
N TYR A 103 -1.96 9.12 -0.23
CA TYR A 103 -0.74 8.63 0.40
C TYR A 103 -0.56 7.16 0.07
N MET A 104 0.69 6.72 -0.05
CA MET A 104 1.01 5.32 -0.28
C MET A 104 2.25 4.93 0.52
N VAL A 105 2.17 3.83 1.26
CA VAL A 105 3.35 3.20 1.89
C VAL A 105 3.75 2.00 1.05
N THR A 106 5.06 1.83 0.83
CA THR A 106 5.63 0.71 0.05
C THR A 106 6.82 0.12 0.79
N SER A 107 7.19 -1.13 0.52
CA SER A 107 8.49 -1.71 0.87
C SER A 107 9.41 -1.77 -0.37
N GLY A 108 10.71 -2.03 -0.15
CA GLY A 108 11.65 -2.36 -1.23
C GLY A 108 11.67 -3.86 -1.51
N CYS A 109 12.16 -4.26 -2.69
CA CYS A 109 12.21 -5.66 -3.12
C CYS A 109 13.39 -6.43 -2.50
N THR A 110 13.19 -7.08 -1.34
CA THR A 110 14.23 -7.87 -0.65
C THR A 110 13.78 -9.29 -0.29
N GLY A 111 12.81 -9.83 -1.03
CA GLY A 111 12.23 -11.14 -0.76
C GLY A 111 11.61 -11.16 0.64
N TRP A 112 11.98 -12.15 1.46
CA TRP A 112 11.45 -12.27 2.82
C TRP A 112 12.10 -11.35 3.87
N ALA A 113 13.21 -10.70 3.53
CA ALA A 113 13.90 -9.83 4.47
C ALA A 113 13.13 -8.51 4.61
N PRO A 114 12.86 -8.03 5.84
CA PRO A 114 12.24 -6.73 6.04
C PRO A 114 13.22 -5.60 5.69
N ASN A 115 12.70 -4.46 5.25
CA ASN A 115 13.48 -3.32 4.80
C ASN A 115 12.79 -1.99 5.14
N THR A 116 13.41 -0.88 4.75
CA THR A 116 12.89 0.47 4.98
C THR A 116 11.66 0.73 4.12
N ALA A 117 10.52 0.94 4.77
CA ALA A 117 9.33 1.48 4.13
C ALA A 117 9.56 2.91 3.64
N LEU A 118 8.91 3.26 2.54
CA LEU A 118 8.85 4.63 2.04
C LEU A 118 7.40 5.06 1.91
N ALA A 119 7.11 6.26 2.39
CA ALA A 119 5.85 6.94 2.17
C ALA A 119 5.93 7.84 0.93
N HIS A 120 4.80 7.96 0.25
CA HIS A 120 4.65 8.77 -0.96
C HIS A 120 3.35 9.58 -0.88
N ALA A 121 3.31 10.74 -1.53
CA ALA A 121 2.10 11.57 -1.62
C ALA A 121 1.81 12.06 -3.04
N ALA A 122 0.53 12.30 -3.33
CA ALA A 122 0.06 12.88 -4.59
C ALA A 122 -1.25 13.66 -4.40
N THR A 123 -1.48 14.67 -5.24
CA THR A 123 -2.77 15.39 -5.31
C THR A 123 -3.81 14.68 -6.19
N SER A 124 -3.38 13.69 -6.97
CA SER A 124 -4.23 12.80 -7.76
C SER A 124 -3.76 11.37 -7.59
N VAL A 125 -4.70 10.43 -7.49
CA VAL A 125 -4.40 8.99 -7.36
C VAL A 125 -3.52 8.48 -8.51
N MET A 126 -3.72 9.00 -9.72
CA MET A 126 -2.92 8.67 -10.91
C MET A 126 -1.54 9.37 -10.94
N GLY A 127 -1.18 10.10 -9.88
CA GLY A 127 0.05 10.85 -9.74
C GLY A 127 0.03 12.25 -10.38
N PRO A 128 1.20 12.90 -10.50
CA PRO A 128 2.52 12.41 -10.09
C PRO A 128 2.64 12.17 -8.58
N TRP A 129 3.49 11.20 -8.21
CA TRP A 129 3.75 10.82 -6.81
C TRP A 129 5.15 11.30 -6.38
N GLU A 130 5.24 11.80 -5.16
CA GLU A 130 6.46 12.28 -4.53
C GLU A 130 6.82 11.44 -3.30
N THR A 131 8.09 11.05 -3.18
CA THR A 131 8.60 10.26 -2.06
C THR A 131 8.88 11.16 -0.85
N LEU A 132 8.30 10.83 0.30
CA LEU A 132 8.42 11.58 1.56
C LEU A 132 9.49 11.03 2.52
N GLY A 133 10.06 9.86 2.21
CA GLY A 133 11.06 9.19 3.05
C GLY A 133 10.47 8.11 3.98
N ASN A 134 11.23 7.73 5.01
CA ASN A 134 10.86 6.67 5.95
C ASN A 134 9.79 7.16 6.95
N PRO A 135 8.57 6.59 6.96
CA PRO A 135 7.51 7.03 7.86
C PRO A 135 7.63 6.44 9.29
N CYS A 136 8.54 5.50 9.56
CA CYS A 136 8.61 4.81 10.84
C CYS A 136 9.21 5.71 11.94
N VAL A 137 8.49 5.85 13.06
CA VAL A 137 8.88 6.69 14.21
C VAL A 137 8.94 5.86 15.50
N GLY A 138 9.91 6.17 16.36
CA GLY A 138 10.15 5.45 17.60
C GLY A 138 11.06 4.22 17.42
N GLY A 139 11.19 3.41 18.46
CA GLY A 139 12.12 2.27 18.48
C GLY A 139 13.59 2.68 18.32
N ASN A 140 14.46 1.70 18.07
CA ASN A 140 15.84 1.98 17.65
C ASN A 140 15.93 2.06 16.12
N GLU A 141 17.12 2.38 15.60
CA GLU A 141 17.34 2.53 14.16
C GLU A 141 17.02 1.26 13.36
N VAL A 142 17.44 0.09 13.85
CA VAL A 142 17.14 -1.20 13.22
C VAL A 142 15.64 -1.43 13.09
N PHE A 143 14.88 -1.07 14.12
CA PHE A 143 13.42 -1.16 14.08
C PHE A 143 12.84 -0.27 12.98
N ARG A 144 13.35 0.95 12.79
CA ARG A 144 12.86 1.84 11.73
C ARG A 144 13.32 1.43 10.33
N SER A 145 14.54 0.95 10.17
CA SER A 145 15.09 0.53 8.87
C SER A 145 14.60 -0.85 8.41
N THR A 146 13.85 -1.56 9.25
CA THR A 146 13.20 -2.84 8.92
C THR A 146 11.68 -2.75 9.04
N THR A 147 11.12 -1.55 9.13
CA THR A 147 9.66 -1.34 9.28
C THR A 147 9.11 -2.21 10.43
N PHE A 148 9.80 -2.19 11.56
CA PHE A 148 9.52 -2.98 12.76
C PHE A 148 9.54 -4.50 12.53
N PHE A 149 10.45 -4.96 11.67
CA PHE A 149 10.52 -6.33 11.14
C PHE A 149 9.22 -6.76 10.49
N SER A 150 8.67 -5.93 9.61
CA SER A 150 7.43 -6.23 8.88
C SER A 150 7.42 -5.58 7.49
N GLN A 151 6.46 -5.97 6.67
CA GLN A 151 6.23 -5.45 5.32
C GLN A 151 4.77 -4.96 5.23
N SER A 152 4.54 -3.80 4.61
CA SER A 152 3.20 -3.22 4.47
C SER A 152 2.23 -4.17 3.77
N THR A 153 0.95 -4.14 4.16
CA THR A 153 -0.11 -4.86 3.43
C THR A 153 -1.33 -3.96 3.21
N PHE A 154 -1.73 -3.19 4.23
CA PHE A 154 -2.90 -2.31 4.13
C PHE A 154 -2.82 -1.14 5.10
N VAL A 155 -3.57 -0.08 4.83
CA VAL A 155 -3.79 1.03 5.78
C VAL A 155 -5.28 1.21 5.96
N LEU A 156 -5.76 1.01 7.18
CA LEU A 156 -7.18 1.08 7.53
C LEU A 156 -7.48 2.42 8.22
N PRO A 157 -8.36 3.28 7.67
CA PRO A 157 -8.80 4.48 8.37
C PRO A 157 -9.52 4.14 9.69
N VAL A 158 -9.27 4.91 10.74
CA VAL A 158 -9.98 4.75 12.03
C VAL A 158 -11.27 5.57 11.97
N PRO A 159 -12.46 4.96 11.98
CA PRO A 159 -13.72 5.69 11.94
C PRO A 159 -13.84 6.63 13.14
N GLY A 160 -14.36 7.84 12.90
CA GLY A 160 -14.56 8.85 13.94
C GLY A 160 -13.30 9.62 14.36
N LEU A 161 -12.12 9.29 13.80
CA LEU A 161 -10.86 9.98 14.13
C LEU A 161 -10.08 10.36 12.86
N PRO A 162 -10.44 11.48 12.20
CA PRO A 162 -9.75 11.97 11.01
C PRO A 162 -8.24 12.09 11.21
N GLY A 163 -7.46 11.68 10.20
CA GLY A 163 -5.99 11.73 10.25
C GLY A 163 -5.35 10.57 11.02
N SER A 164 -6.16 9.67 11.60
CA SER A 164 -5.69 8.45 12.28
C SER A 164 -6.03 7.19 11.49
N PHE A 165 -5.06 6.30 11.38
CA PHE A 165 -5.12 5.07 10.61
C PHE A 165 -4.44 3.93 11.38
N ILE A 166 -4.74 2.70 10.98
CA ILE A 166 -4.04 1.50 11.40
C ILE A 166 -3.17 1.07 10.22
N PHE A 167 -1.85 1.19 10.37
CA PHE A 167 -0.89 0.57 9.48
C PHE A 167 -0.89 -0.94 9.76
N MET A 168 -1.20 -1.73 8.74
CA MET A 168 -1.22 -3.19 8.81
C MET A 168 -0.04 -3.72 8.00
N ALA A 169 0.70 -4.63 8.61
CA ALA A 169 1.88 -5.24 8.02
C ALA A 169 2.05 -6.69 8.45
N ASP A 170 2.80 -7.44 7.65
CA ASP A 170 3.12 -8.84 7.88
C ASP A 170 4.58 -8.99 8.30
N ARG A 171 4.81 -9.75 9.37
CA ARG A 171 6.12 -10.27 9.75
C ARG A 171 6.22 -11.68 9.22
N TRP A 172 6.82 -11.80 8.04
CA TRP A 172 6.99 -13.06 7.34
C TRP A 172 7.89 -14.03 8.09
N ASN A 173 7.44 -15.29 8.18
CA ASN A 173 8.25 -16.42 8.60
C ASN A 173 8.49 -17.36 7.40
N PRO A 174 9.63 -17.24 6.69
CA PRO A 174 9.84 -18.00 5.45
C PRO A 174 9.97 -19.52 5.65
N SER A 175 10.26 -19.98 6.87
CA SER A 175 10.30 -21.43 7.16
C SER A 175 8.92 -22.04 7.41
N ASP A 176 7.94 -21.22 7.80
CA ASP A 176 6.54 -21.59 7.97
C ASP A 176 5.65 -20.36 7.76
N LEU A 177 5.26 -20.12 6.52
CA LEU A 177 4.50 -18.92 6.14
C LEU A 177 3.16 -18.81 6.88
N ARG A 178 2.55 -19.95 7.27
CA ARG A 178 1.31 -19.98 8.04
C ARG A 178 1.53 -19.44 9.46
N ASP A 179 2.74 -19.55 9.98
CA ASP A 179 3.12 -19.04 11.30
C ASP A 179 3.67 -17.60 11.26
N SER A 180 3.52 -16.90 10.13
CA SER A 180 3.76 -15.45 10.05
C SER A 180 2.86 -14.69 11.04
N ARG A 181 3.24 -13.44 11.38
CA ARG A 181 2.54 -12.63 12.39
C ARG A 181 2.12 -11.29 11.83
N TYR A 182 1.02 -10.77 12.36
CA TYR A 182 0.54 -9.44 12.03
C TYR A 182 1.20 -8.37 12.91
N VAL A 183 1.59 -7.27 12.30
CA VAL A 183 2.09 -6.06 12.98
C VAL A 183 1.14 -4.93 12.64
N TRP A 184 0.29 -4.55 13.59
CA TRP A 184 -0.61 -3.41 13.44
C TRP A 184 -0.12 -2.27 14.32
N LEU A 185 0.07 -1.10 13.72
CA LEU A 185 0.67 0.08 14.35
C LEU A 185 -0.16 1.34 14.02
N PRO A 186 -0.26 2.32 14.93
CA PRO A 186 -0.97 3.54 14.64
C PRO A 186 -0.18 4.35 13.61
N LEU A 187 -0.88 4.79 12.57
CA LEU A 187 -0.40 5.72 11.57
C LEU A 187 -1.17 7.03 11.71
N THR A 188 -0.46 8.15 11.73
CA THR A 188 -1.10 9.48 11.73
C THR A 188 -0.56 10.35 10.61
N ILE A 189 -1.43 11.22 10.11
CA ILE A 189 -1.07 12.31 9.20
C ILE A 189 -1.06 13.62 9.99
N GLY A 190 0.06 14.33 9.97
CA GLY A 190 0.20 15.62 10.64
C GLY A 190 1.64 16.02 10.93
N GLY A 191 1.88 17.33 11.07
CA GLY A 191 3.21 17.92 11.28
C GLY A 191 3.97 18.19 9.98
N VAL A 192 5.12 18.85 10.11
CA VAL A 192 6.05 19.14 9.00
C VAL A 192 6.95 17.90 8.77
N PRO A 193 7.24 17.51 7.52
CA PRO A 193 8.19 16.42 7.21
C PRO A 193 9.56 16.62 7.87
N ASP A 194 10.21 15.54 8.31
CA ASP A 194 11.55 15.59 8.94
C ASP A 194 12.67 15.91 7.95
N GLU A 195 12.47 15.58 6.68
CA GLU A 195 13.41 15.85 5.60
C GLU A 195 12.77 16.81 4.60
N ALA A 196 13.56 17.80 4.17
CA ALA A 196 13.23 18.60 3.01
C ALA A 196 13.18 17.66 1.80
N ALA A 197 11.99 17.39 1.28
CA ALA A 197 11.86 16.83 -0.06
C ALA A 197 12.66 17.74 -1.01
N ASP A 198 13.36 17.16 -1.99
CA ASP A 198 14.08 17.92 -3.02
C ASP A 198 13.11 18.97 -3.59
N TYR A 199 13.28 20.23 -3.19
CA TYR A 199 12.33 21.31 -3.45
C TYR A 199 12.27 21.61 -4.95
N SER A 200 11.49 20.82 -5.68
CA SER A 200 10.92 21.23 -6.94
C SER A 200 9.79 22.19 -6.62
N PHE A 201 9.85 23.42 -7.12
CA PHE A 201 8.79 24.44 -7.00
C PHE A 201 7.40 24.01 -7.56
N MET A 202 7.25 22.74 -7.96
CA MET A 202 6.06 22.18 -8.59
C MET A 202 5.11 21.44 -7.62
N PHE A 203 5.50 21.19 -6.37
CA PHE A 203 4.69 20.39 -5.43
C PHE A 203 4.30 21.16 -4.14
N PRO A 204 3.13 20.85 -3.54
CA PRO A 204 2.72 21.44 -2.27
C PRO A 204 3.54 20.89 -1.09
N LEU A 205 3.52 21.60 0.04
CA LEU A 205 4.10 21.09 1.28
C LEU A 205 3.23 19.93 1.81
N TRP A 206 3.75 18.70 1.78
CA TRP A 206 3.01 17.52 2.23
C TRP A 206 2.98 17.42 3.76
N SER A 207 1.84 17.00 4.31
CA SER A 207 1.78 16.57 5.71
C SER A 207 2.63 15.33 5.92
N ARG A 208 3.34 15.29 7.05
CA ARG A 208 4.15 14.13 7.42
C ARG A 208 3.29 12.90 7.67
N VAL A 209 3.75 11.75 7.17
CA VAL A 209 3.23 10.42 7.47
C VAL A 209 4.07 9.81 8.60
N SER A 210 3.43 9.38 9.69
CA SER A 210 4.15 8.79 10.84
C SER A 210 3.51 7.47 11.28
N ILE A 211 4.30 6.39 11.29
CA ILE A 211 3.93 5.08 11.82
C ILE A 211 4.68 4.89 13.14
N TYR A 212 3.96 4.89 14.26
CA TYR A 212 4.60 4.85 15.57
C TYR A 212 4.81 3.43 16.06
N TRP A 213 6.02 3.14 16.54
CA TRP A 213 6.29 1.92 17.28
C TRP A 213 5.60 1.93 18.64
N HIS A 214 4.82 0.89 18.92
CA HIS A 214 4.29 0.61 20.25
C HIS A 214 4.62 -0.82 20.66
N LYS A 215 5.16 -1.00 21.86
CA LYS A 215 5.41 -2.34 22.44
C LYS A 215 4.10 -3.10 22.74
N GLN A 216 3.00 -2.38 22.91
CA GLN A 216 1.66 -2.92 23.16
C GLN A 216 0.66 -2.14 22.31
N TRP A 217 -0.23 -2.86 21.64
CA TRP A 217 -1.30 -2.27 20.84
C TRP A 217 -2.33 -1.56 21.72
N ARG A 218 -2.72 -0.34 21.33
CA ARG A 218 -3.80 0.45 21.94
C ARG A 218 -4.49 1.26 20.86
N LEU A 219 -5.82 1.34 20.90
CA LEU A 219 -6.55 2.31 20.09
C LEU A 219 -6.23 3.73 20.56
N PRO A 220 -6.34 4.74 19.67
CA PRO A 220 -6.10 6.13 20.04
C PRO A 220 -6.98 6.57 21.22
N GLU A 221 -6.42 7.38 22.12
CA GLU A 221 -7.20 7.99 23.20
C GLU A 221 -8.35 8.83 22.63
N GLY A 222 -9.57 8.60 23.14
CA GLY A 222 -10.76 9.30 22.69
C GLY A 222 -11.57 8.59 21.59
N TRP A 223 -11.07 7.49 21.02
CA TRP A 223 -11.88 6.66 20.13
C TRP A 223 -13.03 6.01 20.90
N ARG A 224 -14.24 6.13 20.37
CA ARG A 224 -15.46 5.49 20.88
C ARG A 224 -16.13 4.81 19.69
N ASP A 225 -16.63 3.59 19.90
CA ASP A 225 -17.53 2.95 18.94
C ASP A 225 -18.73 3.90 18.76
N SER A 226 -18.90 4.40 17.53
CA SER A 226 -20.06 5.22 17.14
C SER A 226 -21.26 4.35 16.85
#